data_AF-A0A2K3KG82-F1
#
_entry.id   AF-A0A2K3KG82-F1
#
_cell.length_a   1.000
_cell.length_b   1.000
_cell.length_c   1.000
_cell.angle_alpha   90.00
_cell.angle_beta   90.00
_cell.angle_gamma   90.00
#
_symmetry.space_group_name_H-M   'P 1'
#
loop_
_entity.id
_entity.type
_entity.pdbx_description
1 polymer ?
#
loop_
_entity_poly.entity_id
_entity_poly.type
_entity_poly.pdbx_seq_one_letter_code
_entity_poly.pdbx_strand_id
1 'polypeptide(L)' 'MPNKLPLKPECAPVKQKMRRTRPDMALKIKEEVKKQFDAGFLTVAKYPQWVANIVPVPK' A
#
# COMPACT_ATOMS: atom_id res chain seq x y z
N MET A 1 -15.84 -12.89 -16.88
CA MET A 1 -16.26 -12.14 -15.68
C MET A 1 -15.02 -11.93 -14.81
N PRO A 2 -14.74 -10.71 -14.31
CA PRO A 2 -13.60 -10.50 -13.43
C PRO A 2 -13.78 -11.33 -12.15
N ASN A 3 -12.78 -12.14 -11.80
CA ASN A 3 -12.78 -12.93 -10.57
C ASN A 3 -12.77 -11.98 -9.36
N LYS A 4 -13.82 -12.02 -8.54
CA LYS A 4 -13.95 -11.18 -7.35
C LYS A 4 -13.28 -11.86 -6.17
N LEU A 5 -12.46 -11.11 -5.42
CA LEU A 5 -11.92 -11.59 -4.16
C LEU A 5 -13.08 -11.82 -3.16
N PRO A 6 -13.14 -12.98 -2.48
CA PRO A 6 -14.14 -13.22 -1.45
C PRO A 6 -13.83 -12.35 -0.23
N LEU A 7 -14.70 -11.37 0.04
CA LEU A 7 -14.61 -10.49 1.21
C LEU A 7 -15.78 -10.78 2.15
N LYS A 8 -15.55 -10.74 3.46
CA LYS A 8 -16.61 -10.85 4.46
C LYS A 8 -17.45 -9.56 4.46
N PRO A 9 -18.76 -9.61 4.18
CA PRO A 9 -19.59 -8.41 4.03
C PRO A 9 -19.72 -7.60 5.32
N GLU A 10 -19.58 -8.23 6.47
CA GLU A 10 -19.68 -7.62 7.80
C GLU A 10 -18.40 -6.85 8.20
N CYS A 11 -17.30 -7.02 7.47
CA CYS A 11 -16.01 -6.41 7.82
C CYS A 11 -15.83 -5.07 7.10
N ALA A 12 -15.87 -3.97 7.87
CA ALA A 12 -15.61 -2.64 7.33
C ALA A 12 -14.14 -2.45 6.89
N PRO A 13 -13.87 -1.66 5.83
CA PRO A 13 -12.51 -1.32 5.43
C PRO A 13 -11.74 -0.55 6.52
N VAL A 14 -10.45 -0.84 6.70
CA VAL A 14 -9.63 -0.26 7.78
C VAL A 14 -8.65 0.77 7.23
N LYS A 15 -8.61 1.96 7.86
CA LYS A 15 -7.56 2.96 7.65
C LYS A 15 -6.50 2.81 8.74
N GLN A 16 -5.42 2.10 8.42
CA GLN A 16 -4.33 1.91 9.37
C GLN A 16 -3.61 3.23 9.64
N LYS A 17 -3.28 3.47 10.91
CA LYS A 17 -2.44 4.61 11.31
C LYS A 17 -1.04 4.44 10.71
N MET A 18 -0.51 5.51 10.12
CA MET A 18 0.84 5.53 9.56
C MET A 18 1.87 5.21 10.64
N ARG A 19 2.74 4.23 10.38
CA ARG A 19 3.86 3.92 11.27
C ARG A 19 5.02 4.86 11.01
N ARG A 20 5.74 5.21 12.09
CA ARG A 20 6.98 5.99 11.98
C ARG A 20 8.10 5.07 11.50
N THR A 21 8.74 5.42 10.39
CA THR A 21 9.90 4.72 9.85
C THR A 21 11.17 5.54 10.09
N ARG A 22 12.32 4.87 10.10
CA ARG A 22 13.62 5.57 10.13
C ARG A 22 13.82 6.32 8.79
N PRO A 23 14.52 7.47 8.78
CA PRO A 23 14.66 8.28 7.55
C PRO A 23 15.34 7.55 6.38
N ASP A 24 16.37 6.74 6.68
CA ASP A 24 17.08 5.90 5.71
C ASP A 24 16.14 4.89 5.02
N MET A 25 15.24 4.28 5.80
CA MET A 25 14.23 3.36 5.28
C MET A 25 13.13 4.08 4.50
N ALA A 26 12.75 5.29 4.92
CA ALA A 26 11.76 6.10 4.21
C ALA A 26 12.23 6.46 2.79
N LEU A 27 13.52 6.76 2.62
CA LEU A 27 14.13 7.01 1.31
C LEU A 27 14.05 5.77 0.41
N LYS A 28 14.45 4.60 0.92
CA LYS A 28 14.37 3.33 0.19
C LYS A 28 12.94 2.97 -0.22
N ILE A 29 11.96 3.17 0.68
CA ILE A 29 10.55 2.95 0.37
C ILE A 29 10.11 3.86 -0.79
N LYS A 30 10.48 5.13 -0.76
CA LYS A 30 10.10 6.09 -1.81
C LYS A 30 10.69 5.71 -3.18
N GLU A 31 11.94 5.26 -3.20
CA GLU A 31 12.60 4.78 -4.42
C GLU A 31 11.91 3.55 -5.01
N GLU A 32 11.60 2.55 -4.17
CA GLU A 32 10.95 1.32 -4.63
C GLU A 32 9.49 1.58 -5.07
N VAL A 33 8.75 2.43 -4.36
CA VAL A 33 7.39 2.83 -4.77
C VAL A 33 7.42 3.53 -6.12
N LYS A 34 8.39 4.43 -6.36
CA LYS A 34 8.55 5.09 -7.65
C LYS A 34 8.84 4.07 -8.76
N LYS A 35 9.76 3.13 -8.52
CA LYS A 35 10.09 2.07 -9.47
C LYS A 35 8.88 1.21 -9.85
N GLN A 36 8.06 0.82 -8.86
CA GLN A 36 6.84 0.03 -9.09
C GLN A 36 5.74 0.84 -9.79
N PHE A 37 5.67 2.14 -9.51
CA PHE A 37 4.77 3.05 -10.21
C PHE A 37 5.16 3.21 -11.69
N ASP A 38 6.44 3.47 -11.96
CA ASP A 38 6.97 3.62 -13.32
C ASP A 38 6.85 2.31 -14.12
N ALA A 39 6.96 1.15 -13.45
CA ALA A 39 6.72 -0.17 -14.03
C ALA A 39 5.23 -0.51 -14.24
N GLY A 40 4.30 0.35 -13.82
CA GLY A 40 2.86 0.16 -13.99
C GLY A 40 2.20 -0.81 -12.99
N PHE A 41 2.90 -1.25 -11.94
CA PHE A 41 2.32 -2.08 -10.88
C PHE A 41 1.44 -1.27 -9.94
N LEU A 42 1.77 0.01 -9.70
CA LEU A 42 1.04 0.90 -8.80
C LEU A 42 0.29 1.98 -9.58
N THR A 43 -0.86 2.39 -9.04
CA THR A 43 -1.65 3.50 -9.56
C THR A 43 -2.14 4.40 -8.43
N VAL A 44 -2.51 5.64 -8.74
CA VAL A 44 -3.01 6.58 -7.73
C VAL A 44 -4.48 6.29 -7.42
N ALA A 45 -4.77 5.96 -6.16
CA ALA A 45 -6.14 5.82 -5.67
C ALA A 45 -6.67 7.16 -5.14
N LYS A 46 -7.85 7.60 -5.62
CA LYS A 46 -8.53 8.80 -5.12
C LYS A 46 -9.50 8.42 -4.01
N TYR A 47 -9.38 9.07 -2.85
CA TYR A 47 -10.25 8.91 -1.68
C TYR A 47 -10.46 7.46 -1.21
N PRO A 48 -9.39 6.70 -0.91
CA PRO A 48 -9.55 5.31 -0.52
C PRO A 48 -10.25 5.19 0.85
N GLN A 49 -11.20 4.26 0.94
CA GLN A 49 -11.90 3.95 2.20
C GLN A 49 -10.98 3.20 3.19
N TRP A 50 -9.88 2.62 2.72
CA TRP A 50 -8.89 1.88 3.51
C TRP A 50 -7.48 2.36 3.21
N VAL A 51 -6.56 2.17 4.16
CA VAL A 51 -5.13 2.49 4.00
C VAL A 51 -4.33 1.42 4.72
N ALA A 52 -3.33 0.85 4.05
CA ALA A 52 -2.40 -0.11 4.65
C ALA A 52 -1.00 0.52 4.78
N ASN A 53 -0.27 0.11 5.82
CA ASN A 53 1.11 0.54 6.01
C ASN A 53 2.07 -0.21 5.08
N ILE A 54 3.06 0.50 4.55
CA ILE A 54 4.19 -0.09 3.82
C ILE A 54 5.23 -0.56 4.85
N VAL A 55 5.69 -1.82 4.70
CA VAL A 55 6.71 -2.42 5.57
C VAL A 55 7.89 -2.86 4.71
N PRO A 56 9.09 -2.26 4.88
CA PRO A 56 10.28 -2.74 4.19
C PRO A 56 10.75 -4.05 4.83
N VAL A 57 10.97 -5.07 4.00
CA VAL A 57 11.54 -6.35 4.43
C VAL A 57 12.96 -6.43 3.87
N PRO A 58 14.00 -6.51 4.72
CA PRO A 58 15.34 -6.82 4.26
C PRO A 58 15.33 -8.16 3.53
N LYS A 59 16.06 -8.25 2.42
CA LYS A 59 16.33 -9.52 1.77
C LYS A 59 17.34 -10.34 2.58
#